data_AF-A0A2W6UCU0-F1
#
_entry.id   AF-A0A2W6UCU0-F1
#
_cell.length_a   1.000
_cell.length_b   1.000
_cell.length_c   1.000
_cell.angle_alpha   90.00
_cell.angle_beta   90.00
_cell.angle_gamma   90.00
#
_symmetry.space_group_name_H-M   'P 1'
#
loop_
_entity.id
_entity.type
_entity.pdbx_description
1 polymer ?
#
loop_
_entity_poly.entity_id
_entity_poly.type
_entity_poly.pdbx_seq_one_letter_code
_entity_poly.pdbx_strand_id
1 'polypeptide(L)'
;MTTRMGMRRRQHPPATRDPRVPPDPPIETEYRPRLPIDAHRAIALQQRGAHDPAQLTHAGVIWRASRTPLGISTIAVRVDRTRVRAAAWGPGAEWALDQLPRLCGADDDPAGFDPSHHALVADVHRRHTDLRLGRTDLVFDALASA
;
A
#
# COMPACT_ATOMS: atom_id res chain seq x y z
N MET A 1 -24.72 54.74 -8.21
CA MET A 1 -25.62 53.91 -7.39
C MET A 1 -25.37 52.46 -7.80
N THR A 2 -24.67 51.72 -6.94
CA THR A 2 -23.95 50.48 -7.27
C THR A 2 -24.78 49.27 -6.83
N THR A 3 -25.31 48.48 -7.77
CA THR A 3 -26.08 47.27 -7.43
C THR A 3 -25.17 46.04 -7.54
N ARG A 4 -24.77 45.50 -6.38
CA ARG A 4 -24.07 44.22 -6.26
C ARG A 4 -24.99 43.09 -6.76
N MET A 5 -24.61 42.43 -7.84
CA MET A 5 -25.25 41.20 -8.31
C MET A 5 -24.85 40.05 -7.37
N GLY A 6 -25.79 39.59 -6.55
CA GLY A 6 -25.57 38.51 -5.58
C GLY A 6 -25.21 37.21 -6.28
N MET A 7 -23.98 36.73 -6.04
CA MET A 7 -23.52 35.41 -6.46
C MET A 7 -24.34 34.35 -5.70
N ARG A 8 -25.26 33.67 -6.41
CA ARG A 8 -26.02 32.54 -5.85
C ARG A 8 -25.02 31.49 -5.35
N ARG A 9 -25.03 31.21 -4.04
CA ARG A 9 -24.31 30.06 -3.48
C ARG A 9 -24.79 28.80 -4.20
N ARG A 10 -23.87 28.10 -4.87
CA ARG A 10 -24.14 26.74 -5.35
C ARG A 10 -24.48 25.89 -4.13
N GLN A 11 -25.72 25.43 -4.04
CA GLN A 11 -26.11 24.44 -3.05
C GLN A 11 -25.35 23.16 -3.38
N HIS A 12 -24.53 22.67 -2.45
CA HIS A 12 -23.99 21.32 -2.55
C HIS A 12 -25.18 20.37 -2.50
N PRO A 13 -25.35 19.44 -3.45
CA PRO A 13 -26.36 18.40 -3.32
C PRO A 13 -26.15 17.68 -1.97
N PRO A 14 -27.22 17.32 -1.26
CA PRO A 14 -27.09 16.55 -0.02
C PRO A 14 -26.23 15.32 -0.32
N ALA A 15 -25.19 15.11 0.49
CA ALA A 15 -24.30 13.97 0.33
C ALA A 15 -25.17 12.72 0.26
N THR A 16 -25.19 12.08 -0.92
CA THR A 16 -25.88 10.81 -1.11
C THR A 16 -25.32 9.87 -0.06
N ARG A 17 -26.15 9.48 0.91
CA ARG A 17 -25.74 8.56 1.97
C ARG A 17 -25.29 7.29 1.26
N ASP A 18 -24.01 6.97 1.39
CA ASP A 18 -23.46 5.76 0.79
C ASP A 18 -24.27 4.57 1.32
N PRO A 19 -24.94 3.78 0.45
CA PRO A 19 -25.82 2.70 0.88
C PRO A 19 -25.07 1.52 1.50
N ARG A 20 -23.73 1.53 1.44
CA ARG A 20 -22.91 0.49 2.06
C ARG A 20 -23.00 0.57 3.58
N VAL A 21 -23.12 -0.59 4.21
CA VAL A 21 -23.02 -0.73 5.67
C VAL A 21 -21.70 -0.08 6.10
N PRO A 22 -21.70 0.79 7.13
CA PRO A 22 -20.47 1.33 7.67
C PRO A 22 -19.56 0.14 7.99
N PRO A 23 -18.33 0.11 7.48
CA PRO A 23 -17.44 -0.99 7.77
C PRO A 23 -17.25 -1.06 9.30
N ASP A 24 -17.09 -2.27 9.82
CA ASP A 24 -16.62 -2.45 11.18
C ASP A 24 -15.34 -1.62 11.39
N PRO A 25 -15.07 -1.17 12.63
CA PRO A 25 -13.80 -0.52 12.93
C PRO A 25 -12.64 -1.35 12.38
N PRO A 26 -11.61 -0.72 11.79
CA PRO A 26 -10.47 -1.47 11.31
C PRO A 26 -9.81 -2.22 12.46
N ILE A 27 -9.22 -3.35 12.15
CA ILE A 27 -8.15 -3.90 12.97
C ILE A 27 -6.85 -3.21 12.58
N GLU A 28 -5.97 -2.98 13.55
CA GLU A 28 -4.73 -2.24 13.36
C GLU A 28 -3.52 -3.06 13.80
N THR A 29 -2.39 -2.85 13.13
CA THR A 29 -1.09 -3.41 13.52
C THR A 29 0.03 -2.41 13.27
N GLU A 30 1.18 -2.67 13.88
CA GLU A 30 2.41 -1.95 13.66
C GLU A 30 3.54 -2.94 13.39
N TYR A 31 4.12 -2.87 12.20
CA TYR A 31 5.32 -3.60 11.84
C TYR A 31 6.56 -2.73 12.10
N ARG A 32 7.55 -3.29 12.80
CA ARG A 32 8.85 -2.67 13.05
C ARG A 32 9.95 -3.49 12.38
N PRO A 33 10.45 -3.05 11.21
CA PRO A 33 11.56 -3.70 10.53
C PRO A 33 12.79 -3.80 11.42
N ARG A 34 13.51 -4.93 11.36
CA ARG A 34 14.77 -5.13 12.09
C ARG A 34 15.91 -4.29 11.53
N LEU A 35 15.84 -3.95 10.25
CA LEU A 35 16.79 -3.13 9.50
C LEU A 35 16.03 -2.02 8.76
N PRO A 36 16.68 -0.91 8.39
CA PRO A 36 16.07 0.10 7.52
C PRO A 36 15.57 -0.52 6.21
N ILE A 37 14.36 -0.15 5.81
CA ILE A 37 13.74 -0.59 4.55
C ILE A 37 13.08 0.58 3.82
N ASP A 38 13.07 0.54 2.49
CA ASP A 38 12.21 1.39 1.65
C ASP A 38 10.86 0.68 1.43
N ALA A 39 9.99 0.76 2.43
CA ALA A 39 8.66 0.14 2.38
C ALA A 39 7.78 0.73 1.26
N HIS A 40 7.98 2.00 0.89
CA HIS A 40 7.24 2.61 -0.21
C HIS A 40 7.55 1.90 -1.53
N ARG A 41 8.84 1.68 -1.84
CA ARG A 41 9.23 0.95 -3.06
C ARG A 41 8.86 -0.53 -3.00
N ALA A 42 9.00 -1.18 -1.85
CA ALA A 42 8.60 -2.58 -1.68
C ALA A 42 7.12 -2.80 -1.99
N ILE A 43 6.24 -1.92 -1.51
CA ILE A 43 4.79 -1.98 -1.76
C ILE A 43 4.44 -1.51 -3.18
N ALA A 44 5.12 -0.49 -3.70
CA ALA A 44 4.88 0.03 -5.05
C ALA A 44 5.15 -1.03 -6.13
N LEU A 45 6.12 -1.93 -5.91
CA LEU A 45 6.39 -3.05 -6.81
C LEU A 45 5.17 -3.97 -7.01
N GLN A 46 4.24 -3.99 -6.06
CA GLN A 46 3.02 -4.81 -6.13
C GLN A 46 1.88 -4.12 -6.89
N GLN A 47 2.10 -2.90 -7.42
CA GLN A 47 1.11 -2.13 -8.18
C GLN A 47 1.07 -2.61 -9.65
N ARG A 48 -0.13 -2.81 -10.19
CA ARG A 48 -0.38 -3.20 -11.58
C ARG A 48 -0.37 -2.00 -12.52
N GLY A 49 0.80 -1.35 -12.62
CA GLY A 49 0.98 -0.14 -13.41
C GLY A 49 0.33 1.10 -12.80
N ALA A 50 0.50 2.25 -13.45
CA ALA A 50 0.16 3.56 -12.88
C ALA A 50 -1.34 3.77 -12.57
N HIS A 51 -2.22 2.98 -13.19
CA HIS A 51 -3.68 3.09 -13.06
C HIS A 51 -4.31 1.89 -12.37
N ASP A 52 -3.54 1.14 -11.58
CA ASP A 52 -4.05 0.01 -10.79
C ASP A 52 -5.23 0.45 -9.90
N PRO A 53 -6.45 -0.03 -10.14
CA PRO A 53 -7.59 0.32 -9.31
C PRO A 53 -7.53 -0.32 -7.92
N ALA A 54 -6.70 -1.36 -7.75
CA ALA A 54 -6.53 -2.10 -6.51
C ALA A 54 -5.43 -1.52 -5.62
N GLN A 55 -4.64 -0.55 -6.07
CA GLN A 55 -3.62 0.11 -5.26
C GLN A 55 -3.42 1.58 -5.62
N LEU A 56 -3.56 2.46 -4.64
CA LEU A 56 -3.31 3.89 -4.79
C LEU A 56 -2.70 4.50 -3.54
N THR A 57 -2.08 5.66 -3.67
CA THR A 57 -1.63 6.46 -2.52
C THR A 57 -2.49 7.71 -2.39
N HIS A 58 -3.04 7.96 -1.21
CA HIS A 58 -3.80 9.16 -0.89
C HIS A 58 -3.41 9.69 0.48
N ALA A 59 -3.08 10.98 0.57
CA ALA A 59 -2.69 11.65 1.83
C ALA A 59 -1.59 10.91 2.62
N GLY A 60 -0.58 10.38 1.92
CA GLY A 60 0.54 9.63 2.53
C GLY A 60 0.18 8.24 3.05
N VAL A 61 -1.00 7.71 2.67
CA VAL A 61 -1.44 6.36 2.99
C VAL A 61 -1.56 5.56 1.70
N ILE A 62 -0.92 4.39 1.67
CA ILE A 62 -1.04 3.44 0.58
C ILE A 62 -2.28 2.59 0.86
N TRP A 63 -3.26 2.66 -0.02
CA TRP A 63 -4.46 1.85 0.02
C TRP A 63 -4.31 0.70 -0.96
N ARG A 64 -4.60 -0.52 -0.49
CA ARG A 64 -4.59 -1.72 -1.32
C ARG A 64 -5.82 -2.56 -1.05
N ALA A 65 -6.49 -3.02 -2.11
CA ALA A 65 -7.53 -4.04 -2.05
C ALA A 65 -6.99 -5.37 -2.58
N SER A 66 -7.32 -6.48 -1.93
CA SER A 66 -6.84 -7.80 -2.35
C SER A 66 -7.86 -8.90 -2.03
N ARG A 67 -7.86 -9.95 -2.85
CA ARG A 67 -8.62 -11.19 -2.58
C ARG A 67 -7.70 -12.11 -1.78
N THR A 68 -7.87 -12.14 -0.46
CA THR A 68 -7.08 -13.02 0.41
C THR A 68 -7.72 -14.41 0.48
N PRO A 69 -6.99 -15.44 0.96
CA PRO A 69 -7.58 -16.75 1.25
C PRO A 69 -8.74 -16.71 2.25
N LEU A 70 -8.79 -15.70 3.13
CA LEU A 70 -9.86 -15.53 4.13
C LEU A 70 -10.96 -14.55 3.68
N GLY A 71 -10.92 -14.10 2.43
CA GLY A 71 -11.90 -13.19 1.84
C GLY A 71 -11.31 -11.85 1.42
N ILE A 72 -12.18 -10.91 1.02
CA ILE A 72 -11.75 -9.59 0.55
C ILE A 72 -11.16 -8.81 1.72
N SER A 73 -10.03 -8.16 1.47
CA SER A 73 -9.41 -7.21 2.40
C SER A 73 -9.12 -5.89 1.70
N THR A 74 -9.34 -4.80 2.43
CA THR A 74 -8.72 -3.50 2.14
C THR A 74 -7.73 -3.21 3.25
N ILE A 75 -6.51 -2.82 2.90
CA ILE A 75 -5.48 -2.41 3.85
C ILE A 75 -5.03 -0.97 3.54
N ALA A 76 -4.90 -0.17 4.59
CA ALA A 76 -4.35 1.18 4.57
C ALA A 76 -3.01 1.16 5.30
N VAL A 77 -1.94 1.52 4.61
CA VAL A 77 -0.57 1.45 5.11
C VAL A 77 0.04 2.85 5.18
N ARG A 78 0.49 3.24 6.37
CA ARG A 78 1.29 4.44 6.60
C ARG A 78 2.71 4.04 6.96
N VAL A 79 3.65 4.51 6.15
CA VAL A 79 5.09 4.31 6.38
C VAL A 79 5.63 5.51 7.14
N ASP A 80 6.14 5.26 8.35
CA ASP A 80 6.93 6.22 9.11
C ASP A 80 8.43 5.88 8.96
N ARG A 81 9.33 6.66 9.57
CA ARG A 81 10.79 6.46 9.46
C ARG A 81 11.31 5.10 9.93
N THR A 82 10.66 4.48 10.91
CA THR A 82 11.17 3.26 11.56
C THR A 82 10.10 2.19 11.78
N ARG A 83 8.90 2.41 11.24
CA ARG A 83 7.74 1.55 11.46
C ARG A 83 6.74 1.72 10.33
N VAL A 84 5.95 0.69 10.13
CA VAL A 84 4.84 0.67 9.18
C VAL A 84 3.57 0.39 9.96
N ARG A 85 2.63 1.33 9.93
CA ARG A 85 1.32 1.18 10.57
C ARG A 85 0.32 0.76 9.52
N ALA A 86 -0.53 -0.19 9.87
CA ALA A 86 -1.59 -0.60 8.96
C ALA A 86 -2.92 -0.75 9.68
N ALA A 87 -3.98 -0.43 8.95
CA ALA A 87 -5.37 -0.68 9.31
C ALA A 87 -5.99 -1.52 8.21
N ALA A 88 -6.80 -2.52 8.55
CA ALA A 88 -7.45 -3.39 7.57
C ALA A 88 -8.94 -3.61 7.85
N TRP A 89 -9.69 -3.83 6.77
CA TRP A 89 -11.13 -4.05 6.79
C TRP A 89 -11.54 -5.27 5.97
N GLY A 90 -12.68 -5.85 6.33
CA GLY A 90 -13.30 -6.97 5.63
C GLY A 90 -12.86 -8.34 6.14
N PRO A 91 -13.44 -9.43 5.61
CA PRO A 91 -13.20 -10.80 6.10
C PRO A 91 -11.73 -11.23 6.04
N GLY A 92 -10.94 -10.68 5.12
CA GLY A 92 -9.52 -10.96 4.97
C GLY A 92 -8.58 -10.03 5.76
N ALA A 93 -9.11 -9.21 6.67
CA ALA A 93 -8.32 -8.17 7.33
C ALA A 93 -7.13 -8.74 8.12
N GLU A 94 -7.37 -9.74 8.98
CA GLU A 94 -6.33 -10.33 9.84
C GLU A 94 -5.19 -10.90 8.99
N TRP A 95 -5.54 -11.68 7.97
CA TRP A 95 -4.58 -12.23 7.03
C TRP A 95 -3.75 -11.14 6.33
N ALA A 96 -4.38 -10.03 5.90
CA ALA A 96 -3.66 -8.94 5.25
C ALA A 96 -2.68 -8.23 6.20
N LEU A 97 -3.04 -8.09 7.48
CA LEU A 97 -2.14 -7.54 8.49
C LEU A 97 -0.98 -8.48 8.81
N ASP A 98 -1.22 -9.79 8.90
CA ASP A 98 -0.17 -10.80 9.10
C ASP A 98 0.83 -10.83 7.93
N GLN A 99 0.38 -10.47 6.73
CA GLN A 99 1.21 -10.36 5.53
C GLN A 99 2.01 -9.05 5.45
N LEU A 100 1.72 -8.05 6.29
CA LEU A 100 2.35 -6.73 6.23
C LEU A 100 3.89 -6.79 6.24
N PRO A 101 4.56 -7.59 7.09
CA PRO A 101 6.01 -7.71 7.05
C PRO A 101 6.52 -8.20 5.69
N ARG A 102 5.89 -9.24 5.11
CA ARG A 102 6.28 -9.82 3.81
C ARG A 102 6.03 -8.86 2.66
N LEU A 103 4.93 -8.12 2.73
CA LEU A 103 4.60 -7.03 1.80
C LEU A 103 5.67 -5.93 1.82
N CYS A 104 6.27 -5.68 2.98
CA CYS A 104 7.37 -4.74 3.17
C CYS A 104 8.76 -5.36 2.89
N GLY A 105 8.83 -6.62 2.44
CA GLY A 105 10.10 -7.30 2.10
C GLY A 105 10.86 -7.89 3.29
N ALA A 106 10.19 -8.21 4.40
CA ALA A 106 10.83 -8.80 5.59
C ALA A 106 11.58 -10.12 5.32
N ASP A 107 11.16 -10.85 4.29
CA ASP A 107 11.73 -12.15 3.90
C ASP A 107 12.74 -12.05 2.73
N ASP A 108 13.03 -10.84 2.27
CA ASP A 108 14.03 -10.63 1.23
C ASP A 108 15.44 -10.57 1.88
N ASP A 109 16.15 -11.70 1.81
CA ASP A 109 17.52 -11.84 2.29
C ASP A 109 18.51 -11.62 1.13
N PRO A 110 19.29 -10.52 1.13
CA PRO A 110 20.28 -10.28 0.10
C PRO A 110 21.55 -11.13 0.27
N ALA A 111 21.64 -11.99 1.29
CA ALA A 111 22.78 -12.86 1.47
C ALA A 111 23.01 -13.75 0.23
N GLY A 112 24.22 -13.69 -0.32
CA GLY A 112 24.58 -14.42 -1.54
C GLY A 112 24.18 -13.76 -2.85
N PHE A 113 23.52 -12.59 -2.83
CA PHE A 113 23.30 -11.80 -4.04
C PHE A 113 24.60 -11.07 -4.44
N ASP A 114 25.17 -11.46 -5.58
CA ASP A 114 26.33 -10.78 -6.18
C ASP A 114 25.88 -9.80 -7.29
N PRO A 115 25.80 -8.48 -7.02
CA PRO A 115 25.39 -7.50 -8.01
C PRO A 115 26.51 -7.14 -9.00
N SER A 116 27.75 -7.62 -8.78
CA SER A 116 28.94 -7.21 -9.54
C SER A 116 28.92 -7.69 -11.01
N HIS A 117 28.09 -8.68 -11.32
CA HIS A 117 27.92 -9.21 -12.67
C HIS A 117 27.38 -8.18 -13.68
N HIS A 118 26.77 -7.07 -13.23
CA HIS A 118 26.28 -6.02 -14.13
C HIS A 118 26.42 -4.62 -13.51
N ALA A 119 27.12 -3.72 -14.21
CA ALA A 119 27.47 -2.39 -13.68
C ALA A 119 26.26 -1.56 -13.18
N LEU A 120 25.15 -1.58 -13.92
CA LEU A 120 23.91 -0.89 -13.50
C LEU A 120 23.31 -1.50 -12.21
N VAL A 121 23.33 -2.83 -12.07
CA VAL A 121 22.77 -3.51 -10.90
C VAL A 121 23.64 -3.23 -9.68
N ALA A 122 24.97 -3.28 -9.83
CA ALA A 122 25.92 -2.87 -8.80
C ALA A 122 25.72 -1.42 -8.34
N ASP A 123 25.50 -0.50 -9.28
CA ASP A 123 25.23 0.90 -8.97
C ASP A 123 23.91 1.09 -8.20
N VAL A 124 22.83 0.47 -8.69
CA VAL A 124 21.50 0.54 -8.06
C VAL A 124 21.53 -0.07 -6.65
N HIS A 125 22.13 -1.26 -6.49
CA HIS A 125 22.22 -1.93 -5.20
C HIS A 125 23.01 -1.09 -4.18
N ARG A 126 24.10 -0.44 -4.61
CA ARG A 126 24.89 0.46 -3.75
C ARG A 126 24.11 1.71 -3.32
N ARG A 127 23.27 2.27 -4.20
CA ARG A 127 22.48 3.49 -3.91
C ARG A 127 21.21 3.24 -3.10
N HIS A 128 20.73 2.00 -3.06
CA HIS A 128 19.45 1.62 -2.47
C HIS A 128 19.61 0.40 -1.55
N THR A 129 20.45 0.54 -0.53
CA THR A 129 20.78 -0.54 0.43
C THR A 129 19.58 -1.00 1.27
N ASP A 130 18.58 -0.12 1.41
CA ASP A 130 17.31 -0.33 2.09
C ASP A 130 16.21 -0.89 1.18
N LEU A 131 16.45 -1.03 -0.13
CA LEU A 131 15.47 -1.64 -1.02
C LEU A 131 15.32 -3.13 -0.71
N ARG A 132 14.07 -3.56 -0.51
CA ARG A 132 13.69 -4.95 -0.37
C ARG A 132 12.57 -5.31 -1.34
N LEU A 133 12.59 -6.54 -1.84
CA LEU A 133 11.56 -7.07 -2.70
C LEU A 133 10.40 -7.61 -1.85
N GLY A 134 9.30 -6.86 -1.85
CA GLY A 134 8.06 -7.31 -1.19
C GLY A 134 7.43 -8.52 -1.89
N ARG A 135 6.62 -9.26 -1.15
CA ARG A 135 5.79 -10.35 -1.68
C ARG A 135 4.40 -10.33 -1.07
N THR A 136 3.43 -10.91 -1.78
CA THR A 136 2.01 -10.93 -1.37
C THR A 136 1.49 -12.31 -1.02
N ASP A 137 2.19 -13.39 -1.39
CA ASP A 137 1.71 -14.78 -1.30
C ASP A 137 0.38 -15.05 -2.03
N LEU A 138 -0.03 -14.13 -2.91
CA LEU A 138 -1.23 -14.24 -3.73
C LEU A 138 -0.83 -14.57 -5.17
N VAL A 139 -0.87 -15.85 -5.53
CA VAL A 139 -0.44 -16.32 -6.86
C VAL A 139 -1.26 -15.69 -7.98
N PHE A 140 -2.58 -15.60 -7.84
CA PHE A 140 -3.43 -14.95 -8.83
C PHE A 140 -3.06 -13.48 -8.99
N ASP A 141 -2.77 -12.80 -7.87
CA ASP A 141 -2.31 -11.43 -7.90
C ASP A 141 -0.97 -11.32 -8.63
N ALA A 142 -0.01 -12.23 -8.40
CA ALA A 142 1.27 -12.19 -9.10
C ALA A 142 1.11 -12.43 -10.61
N LEU A 143 0.26 -13.39 -11.02
CA LEU A 143 0.04 -13.73 -12.42
C LEU A 143 -0.71 -12.64 -13.19
N ALA A 144 -1.74 -12.04 -12.58
CA ALA A 144 -2.48 -10.96 -13.23
C ALA A 144 -1.67 -9.65 -13.35
N SER A 145 -0.46 -9.58 -12.77
CA SER A 145 0.48 -8.45 -12.88
C SER A 145 1.56 -8.69 -13.94
N ALA A 146 1.68 -9.90 -14.47
CA ALA A 146 2.76 -10.33 -15.35
C ALA A 146 2.51 -9.99 -16.83
#